data_AF-A0A1H8T1A7-F1
#
_entry.id   AF-A0A1H8T1A7-F1
#
_cell.length_a   1.000
_cell.length_b   1.000
_cell.length_c   1.000
_cell.angle_alpha   90.00
_cell.angle_beta   90.00
_cell.angle_gamma   90.00
#
_symmetry.space_group_name_H-M   'P 1'
#
loop_
_entity.id
_entity.type
_entity.pdbx_description
1 polymer ?
#
loop_
_entity_poly.entity_id
_entity_poly.type
_entity_poly.pdbx_seq_one_letter_code
_entity_poly.pdbx_strand_id
1 'polypeptide(L)'
;MLGLLSDLPRKSAPCSGVFLGWFWPDIHMTPAEGMQAHTDLSGGTPAGVMMPIHWATFNLAQHPWAEPGEGTVAAAREHGAKIATPRVGAPFEPADPQPDDWWWRECAVVPAGGWPAHPPRAAASKDDGATDLETASPA
;
A
#
# COMPACT_ATOMS: atom_id res chain seq x y z
N MET A 1 44.84 0.14 -30.47
CA MET A 1 43.69 -0.79 -30.53
C MET A 1 42.98 -0.73 -29.19
N LEU A 2 42.09 0.25 -29.02
CA LEU A 2 41.25 0.39 -27.83
C LEU A 2 39.81 0.45 -28.33
N GLY A 3 39.09 -0.65 -28.14
CA GLY A 3 37.74 -0.85 -28.66
C GLY A 3 36.70 -0.14 -27.81
N LEU A 4 35.79 0.54 -28.51
CA LEU A 4 34.49 1.03 -28.07
C LEU A 4 33.79 0.03 -27.15
N LEU A 5 33.40 0.48 -25.95
CA LEU A 5 32.27 -0.13 -25.26
C LEU A 5 31.01 0.52 -25.81
N SER A 6 30.27 -0.29 -26.55
CA SER A 6 29.10 0.05 -27.35
C SER A 6 28.02 0.79 -26.57
N ASP A 7 27.55 1.87 -27.17
CA ASP A 7 26.22 2.43 -26.99
C ASP A 7 25.16 1.33 -27.12
N LEU A 8 24.56 0.95 -25.99
CA LEU A 8 23.29 0.25 -26.01
C LEU A 8 22.17 1.29 -26.01
N PRO A 9 21.23 1.24 -26.98
CA PRO A 9 20.10 2.16 -26.98
C PRO A 9 19.25 1.87 -25.74
N ARG A 10 19.15 2.85 -24.82
CA ARG A 10 18.06 2.88 -23.85
C ARG A 10 16.78 2.94 -24.67
N LYS A 11 16.11 1.79 -24.81
CA LYS A 11 14.75 1.74 -25.34
C LYS A 11 13.92 2.67 -24.46
N SER A 12 13.52 3.80 -25.03
CA SER A 12 12.53 4.69 -24.47
C SER A 12 11.24 3.88 -24.34
N ALA A 13 10.99 3.34 -23.14
CA ALA A 13 9.70 2.76 -22.84
C ALA A 13 8.64 3.88 -22.95
N PRO A 14 7.49 3.63 -23.58
CA PRO A 14 6.43 4.62 -23.68
C PRO A 14 5.98 5.05 -22.28
N CYS A 15 5.78 6.36 -22.09
CA CYS A 15 5.14 6.92 -20.90
C CYS A 15 3.73 6.34 -20.75
N SER A 16 3.61 5.23 -20.03
CA SER A 16 2.37 4.70 -19.48
C SER A 16 2.74 4.04 -18.17
N GLY A 17 2.56 4.79 -17.08
CA GLY A 17 3.01 4.42 -15.74
C GLY A 17 4.02 5.44 -15.20
N VAL A 18 3.56 6.65 -14.91
CA VAL A 18 4.34 7.56 -14.08
C VAL A 18 4.20 7.02 -12.65
N PHE A 19 5.23 6.36 -12.13
CA PHE A 19 5.35 6.11 -10.70
C PHE A 19 5.91 7.39 -10.06
N LEU A 20 5.11 8.01 -9.20
CA LEU A 20 5.30 9.36 -8.63
C LEU A 20 6.20 9.43 -7.38
N GLY A 21 7.26 8.63 -7.32
CA GLY A 21 8.24 8.72 -6.23
C GLY A 21 9.20 9.92 -6.32
N TRP A 22 9.22 10.64 -7.45
CA TRP A 22 10.31 11.59 -7.73
C TRP A 22 10.14 12.98 -7.09
N PHE A 23 8.93 13.41 -6.76
CA PHE A 23 8.72 14.81 -6.39
C PHE A 23 9.04 15.14 -4.92
N TRP A 24 9.09 14.15 -4.02
CA TRP A 24 9.41 14.34 -2.60
C TRP A 24 9.94 13.04 -1.94
N PRO A 25 10.95 12.38 -2.53
CA PRO A 25 11.37 11.03 -2.12
C PRO A 25 11.85 10.97 -0.66
N ASP A 26 12.38 12.09 -0.16
CA ASP A 26 12.94 12.14 1.20
C ASP A 26 11.86 12.25 2.29
N ILE A 27 10.61 12.59 1.94
CA ILE A 27 9.54 12.86 2.93
C ILE A 27 8.21 12.14 2.65
N HIS A 28 8.10 11.39 1.55
CA HIS A 28 6.92 10.58 1.24
C HIS A 28 7.35 9.18 0.78
N MET A 29 6.64 8.17 1.28
CA MET A 29 6.80 6.80 0.84
C MET A 29 5.83 6.48 -0.30
N THR A 30 6.30 5.69 -1.27
CA THR A 30 5.43 4.95 -2.19
C THR A 30 4.62 3.90 -1.42
N PRO A 31 3.53 3.37 -2.02
CA PRO A 31 2.77 2.29 -1.38
C PRO A 31 3.61 1.05 -1.03
N ALA A 32 4.58 0.69 -1.87
CA ALA A 32 5.48 -0.43 -1.61
C ALA A 32 6.44 -0.14 -0.44
N GLU A 33 7.02 1.05 -0.38
CA GLU A 33 7.87 1.47 0.76
C GLU A 33 7.06 1.55 2.06
N GLY A 34 5.82 2.03 2.01
CA GLY A 34 4.93 2.03 3.18
C GLY A 34 4.62 0.62 3.69
N MET A 35 4.47 -0.35 2.79
CA MET A 35 4.27 -1.76 3.15
C MET A 35 5.53 -2.41 3.70
N GLN A 36 6.71 -2.05 3.15
CA GLN A 36 7.98 -2.47 3.71
C GLN A 36 8.13 -1.93 5.14
N ALA A 37 7.85 -0.65 5.37
CA ALA A 37 7.90 -0.04 6.69
C ALA A 37 6.95 -0.73 7.69
N HIS A 38 5.74 -1.11 7.26
CA HIS A 38 4.82 -1.92 8.07
C HIS A 38 5.46 -3.26 8.49
N THR A 39 6.06 -3.98 7.54
CA THR A 39 6.72 -5.27 7.80
C THR A 39 7.92 -5.12 8.74
N ASP A 40 8.73 -4.07 8.53
CA ASP A 40 9.92 -3.79 9.35
C ASP A 40 9.54 -3.51 10.81
N LEU A 41 8.46 -2.75 11.03
CA LEU A 41 7.93 -2.46 12.38
C LEU A 41 7.31 -3.69 13.04
N SER A 42 6.79 -4.63 12.24
CA SER A 42 6.22 -5.90 12.67
C SER A 42 7.25 -7.04 12.77
N GLY A 43 8.51 -6.71 13.06
CA GLY A 43 9.58 -7.69 13.30
C GLY A 43 9.99 -8.48 12.06
N GLY A 44 9.81 -7.92 10.86
CA GLY A 44 10.10 -8.58 9.59
C GLY A 44 9.00 -9.55 9.12
N THR A 45 7.82 -9.50 9.75
CA THR A 45 6.64 -10.29 9.39
C THR A 45 5.49 -9.37 9.02
N PRO A 46 4.55 -9.78 8.14
CA PRO A 46 3.38 -8.97 7.79
C PRO A 46 2.29 -9.05 8.88
N ALA A 47 2.70 -9.07 10.15
CA ALA A 47 1.80 -9.15 11.30
C ALA A 47 1.11 -7.80 11.59
N GLY A 48 -0.08 -7.87 12.16
CA GLY A 48 -0.93 -6.70 12.40
C GLY A 48 -1.76 -6.30 11.18
N VAL A 49 -2.31 -5.09 11.22
CA VAL A 49 -3.18 -4.55 10.17
C VAL A 49 -2.57 -3.28 9.60
N MET A 50 -2.33 -3.25 8.29
CA MET A 50 -1.99 -2.04 7.56
C MET A 50 -3.23 -1.16 7.38
N MET A 51 -3.14 0.12 7.74
CA MET A 51 -4.13 1.13 7.35
C MET A 51 -3.42 2.31 6.66
N PRO A 52 -3.63 2.53 5.35
CA PRO A 52 -3.05 3.69 4.69
C PRO A 52 -3.66 4.98 5.24
N ILE A 53 -2.79 5.90 5.64
CA ILE A 53 -3.15 7.27 6.00
C ILE A 53 -2.57 8.24 4.97
N HIS A 54 -2.82 9.54 5.14
CA HIS A 54 -2.29 10.62 4.28
C HIS A 54 -2.82 10.64 2.83
N TRP A 55 -3.76 9.75 2.51
CA TRP A 55 -4.55 9.69 1.28
C TRP A 55 -6.05 9.94 1.59
N ALA A 56 -6.93 9.84 0.59
CA ALA A 56 -8.39 9.83 0.67
C ALA A 56 -9.10 11.16 1.01
N THR A 57 -8.39 12.21 1.41
CA THR A 57 -9.00 13.51 1.74
C THR A 57 -8.68 14.60 0.73
N PHE A 58 -7.39 14.86 0.49
CA PHE A 58 -6.91 15.90 -0.42
C PHE A 58 -6.01 15.32 -1.50
N ASN A 59 -6.03 15.89 -2.71
CA ASN A 59 -5.02 15.58 -3.72
C ASN A 59 -3.90 16.63 -3.67
N LEU A 60 -2.80 16.28 -2.99
CA LEU A 60 -1.64 17.17 -2.79
C LEU A 60 -0.45 16.81 -3.69
N ALA A 61 -0.59 15.78 -4.51
CA ALA A 61 0.45 15.29 -5.40
C ALA A 61 -0.06 15.24 -6.85
N GLN A 62 0.86 15.02 -7.79
CA GLN A 62 0.53 15.01 -9.22
C GLN A 62 -0.08 13.69 -9.69
N HIS A 63 -0.29 12.74 -8.79
CA HIS A 63 -0.85 11.45 -9.13
C HIS A 63 -2.37 11.46 -9.23
N PRO A 64 -2.98 10.51 -9.97
CA PRO A 64 -4.41 10.25 -9.85
C PRO A 64 -4.78 10.01 -8.39
N TRP A 65 -5.87 10.62 -7.93
CA TRP A 65 -6.27 10.56 -6.52
C TRP A 65 -6.46 9.13 -5.97
N ALA A 66 -6.91 8.20 -6.82
CA ALA A 66 -7.11 6.79 -6.45
C ALA A 66 -5.83 5.95 -6.40
N GLU A 67 -4.73 6.40 -7.04
CA GLU A 67 -3.53 5.58 -7.23
C GLU A 67 -2.91 5.06 -5.91
N PRO A 68 -2.76 5.86 -4.82
CA PRO A 68 -2.16 5.35 -3.60
C PRO A 68 -2.99 4.26 -2.94
N GLY A 69 -4.32 4.40 -2.91
CA GLY A 69 -5.22 3.39 -2.36
C GLY A 69 -5.11 2.07 -3.13
N GLU A 70 -5.13 2.15 -4.46
CA GLU A 70 -4.92 0.99 -5.34
C GLU A 70 -3.56 0.31 -5.08
N GLY A 71 -2.49 1.10 -5.03
CA GLY A 71 -1.13 0.61 -4.83
C GLY A 71 -0.91 0.00 -3.46
N THR A 72 -1.49 0.56 -2.39
CA THR A 72 -1.33 0.01 -1.04
C THR A 72 -2.06 -1.32 -0.89
N VAL A 73 -3.25 -1.46 -1.48
CA VAL A 73 -3.94 -2.77 -1.48
C VAL A 73 -3.16 -3.80 -2.28
N ALA A 74 -2.60 -3.42 -3.43
CA ALA A 74 -1.72 -4.31 -4.21
C ALA A 74 -0.53 -4.80 -3.36
N ALA A 75 0.21 -3.85 -2.76
CA ALA A 75 1.38 -4.14 -1.94
C ALA A 75 1.02 -5.03 -0.74
N ALA A 76 -0.06 -4.71 -0.01
CA ALA A 76 -0.50 -5.53 1.12
C ALA A 76 -0.80 -6.98 0.70
N ARG A 77 -1.44 -7.17 -0.46
CA ARG A 77 -1.75 -8.51 -0.98
C ARG A 77 -0.49 -9.27 -1.41
N GLU A 78 0.48 -8.59 -2.03
CA GLU A 78 1.77 -9.18 -2.39
C GLU A 78 2.58 -9.62 -1.17
N HIS A 79 2.54 -8.83 -0.09
CA HIS A 79 3.19 -9.13 1.18
C HIS A 79 2.39 -10.09 2.07
N GLY A 80 1.15 -10.43 1.72
CA GLY A 80 0.27 -11.27 2.54
C GLY A 80 -0.20 -10.59 3.84
N ALA A 81 -0.14 -9.25 3.92
CA ALA A 81 -0.55 -8.48 5.10
C ALA A 81 -2.07 -8.27 5.15
N LYS A 82 -2.63 -8.20 6.37
CA LYS A 82 -4.00 -7.71 6.55
C LYS A 82 -4.02 -6.20 6.26
N ILE A 83 -5.04 -5.73 5.55
CA ILE A 83 -5.23 -4.32 5.24
C ILE A 83 -6.65 -3.88 5.58
N ALA A 84 -6.77 -2.67 6.13
CA ALA A 84 -8.02 -1.98 6.36
C ALA A 84 -8.04 -0.65 5.60
N THR A 85 -9.10 -0.43 4.83
CA THR A 85 -9.43 0.78 4.08
C THR A 85 -10.82 1.28 4.50
N PRO A 86 -11.03 1.67 5.76
CA PRO A 86 -12.32 2.19 6.21
C PRO A 86 -12.74 3.40 5.37
N ARG A 87 -14.05 3.51 5.10
CA ARG A 87 -14.60 4.68 4.40
C ARG A 87 -14.34 5.94 5.24
N VAL A 88 -13.96 7.03 4.59
CA VAL A 88 -13.69 8.31 5.28
C VAL A 88 -14.86 8.71 6.18
N GLY A 89 -14.57 8.95 7.45
CA GLY A 89 -15.56 9.30 8.49
C GLY A 89 -16.19 8.11 9.23
N ALA A 90 -15.96 6.87 8.79
CA ALA A 90 -16.40 5.68 9.52
C ALA A 90 -15.45 5.38 10.72
N PRO A 91 -15.98 4.90 11.85
CA PRO A 91 -15.15 4.37 12.92
C PRO A 91 -14.43 3.10 12.46
N PHE A 92 -13.26 2.83 13.05
CA PHE A 92 -12.46 1.66 12.73
C PHE A 92 -11.85 1.07 14.01
N GLU A 93 -12.01 -0.24 14.17
CA GLU A 93 -11.34 -1.06 15.18
C GLU A 93 -10.53 -2.12 14.41
N PRO A 94 -9.26 -2.37 14.74
CA PRO A 94 -8.40 -3.33 14.04
C PRO A 94 -8.71 -4.79 14.43
N ALA A 95 -9.97 -5.19 14.28
CA ALA A 95 -10.48 -6.53 14.55
C ALA A 95 -10.97 -7.18 13.25
N ASP A 96 -10.95 -8.52 13.18
CA ASP A 96 -11.43 -9.22 12.01
C ASP A 96 -12.97 -9.23 11.94
N PRO A 97 -13.57 -9.12 10.73
CA PRO A 97 -12.90 -8.90 9.44
C PRO A 97 -12.49 -7.43 9.24
N GLN A 98 -11.35 -7.22 8.58
CA GLN A 98 -10.93 -5.88 8.20
C GLN A 98 -11.84 -5.30 7.10
N PRO A 99 -12.20 -4.01 7.16
CA PRO A 99 -12.89 -3.35 6.06
C PRO A 99 -11.89 -3.13 4.93
N ASP A 100 -11.98 -3.89 3.84
CA ASP A 100 -11.06 -3.79 2.70
C ASP A 100 -11.77 -3.41 1.39
N ASP A 101 -12.88 -2.71 1.55
CA ASP A 101 -13.70 -2.23 0.45
C ASP A 101 -12.95 -1.17 -0.36
N TRP A 102 -13.18 -1.21 -1.67
CA TRP A 102 -12.52 -0.35 -2.67
C TRP A 102 -13.37 0.89 -2.92
N TRP A 103 -13.90 1.48 -1.85
CA TRP A 103 -14.96 2.50 -1.89
C TRP A 103 -14.58 3.74 -2.73
N TRP A 104 -13.28 4.04 -2.85
CA TRP A 104 -12.81 5.16 -3.67
C TRP A 104 -13.12 4.97 -5.14
N ARG A 105 -13.27 3.73 -5.62
CA ARG A 105 -13.68 3.45 -7.01
C ARG A 105 -15.09 3.95 -7.32
N GLU A 106 -15.94 4.17 -6.31
CA GLU A 106 -17.28 4.74 -6.47
C GLU A 106 -17.27 6.25 -6.71
N CYS A 107 -16.24 6.96 -6.24
CA CYS A 107 -16.17 8.42 -6.28
C CYS A 107 -14.96 8.99 -7.06
N ALA A 108 -14.00 8.15 -7.43
CA ALA A 108 -12.88 8.52 -8.27
C ALA A 108 -13.23 8.55 -9.75
N VAL A 109 -12.48 9.36 -10.51
CA VAL A 109 -12.47 9.28 -11.97
C VAL A 109 -11.92 7.92 -12.39
N VAL A 110 -12.71 7.16 -13.17
CA VAL A 110 -12.28 5.87 -13.72
C VAL A 110 -11.09 6.09 -14.65
N PRO A 111 -9.96 5.38 -14.47
CA PRO A 111 -8.82 5.50 -15.37
C PRO A 111 -9.20 5.12 -16.81
N ALA A 112 -8.55 5.71 -17.81
CA ALA A 112 -8.85 5.44 -19.22
C ALA A 112 -8.74 3.95 -19.62
N GLY A 113 -7.86 3.20 -18.94
CA GLY A 113 -7.70 1.74 -19.11
C GLY A 113 -8.56 0.89 -18.17
N GLY A 114 -9.50 1.51 -17.43
CA GLY A 114 -10.23 0.86 -16.36
C GLY A 114 -9.41 0.70 -15.08
N TRP A 115 -10.01 0.04 -14.09
CA TRP A 115 -9.35 -0.24 -12.83
C TRP A 115 -8.29 -1.34 -12.99
N PRO A 116 -7.11 -1.21 -12.34
CA PRO A 116 -6.11 -2.27 -12.38
C PRO A 116 -6.63 -3.55 -11.71
N ALA A 117 -6.19 -4.69 -12.25
CA ALA A 117 -6.37 -5.99 -11.63
C ALA A 117 -5.35 -6.14 -10.50
N HIS A 118 -5.77 -6.77 -9.42
CA HIS A 118 -4.93 -6.97 -8.23
C HIS A 118 -4.83 -8.45 -7.88
N PRO A 119 -3.74 -8.87 -7.22
CA PRO A 119 -3.62 -10.24 -6.72
C PRO A 119 -4.85 -10.64 -5.89
N PRO A 120 -5.21 -11.93 -5.82
CA PRO A 120 -6.23 -12.36 -4.89
C PRO A 120 -5.77 -12.08 -3.45
N ARG A 121 -6.73 -11.85 -2.55
CA ARG A 121 -6.42 -11.76 -1.12
C ARG A 121 -5.79 -13.09 -0.67
N ALA A 122 -4.70 -13.01 0.09
CA ALA A 122 -4.21 -14.17 0.82
C ALA A 122 -5.32 -14.73 1.72
N ALA A 123 -5.43 -16.05 1.83
CA ALA A 123 -6.34 -16.66 2.79
C ALA A 123 -5.98 -16.16 4.19
N ALA A 124 -6.97 -15.76 4.99
CA ALA A 124 -6.73 -15.32 6.36
C ALA A 124 -5.97 -16.43 7.11
N SER A 125 -4.77 -16.11 7.59
CA SER A 125 -4.12 -16.96 8.59
C SER A 125 -5.02 -16.97 9.82
N LYS A 126 -5.33 -18.18 10.32
CA LYS A 126 -5.88 -18.32 11.67
C LYS A 126 -4.74 -17.92 12.60
N ASP A 127 -4.81 -16.72 13.14
CA ASP A 127 -3.86 -16.29 14.17
C ASP A 127 -4.63 -16.21 15.48
N ASP A 128 -4.38 -17.20 16.34
CA ASP A 128 -5.09 -17.51 17.57
C ASP A 128 -4.55 -16.67 18.76
N GLY A 129 -3.91 -15.54 18.45
CA GLY A 129 -3.02 -14.82 19.34
C GLY A 129 -3.67 -13.67 20.11
N ALA A 130 -4.78 -13.93 20.80
CA ALA A 130 -5.16 -13.09 21.93
C ALA A 130 -4.19 -13.40 23.08
N THR A 131 -2.98 -12.81 23.06
CA THR A 131 -2.18 -12.74 24.28
C THR A 131 -2.74 -11.61 25.12
N ASP A 132 -3.48 -12.00 26.15
CA ASP A 132 -4.00 -11.13 27.20
C ASP A 132 -2.88 -10.23 27.72
N LEU A 133 -3.07 -8.91 27.54
CA LEU A 133 -2.37 -7.89 28.31
C LEU A 133 -2.90 -7.93 29.76
N GLU A 134 -2.68 -9.03 30.48
CA GLU A 134 -3.05 -9.16 31.88
C GLU A 134 -1.89 -8.70 32.79
N THR A 135 -2.07 -7.49 33.32
CA THR A 135 -1.60 -6.97 34.62
C THR A 135 -0.16 -7.25 35.06
N ALA A 136 0.69 -6.23 34.92
CA ALA A 136 1.79 -6.01 35.86
C ALA A 136 1.52 -4.72 36.63
N SER A 137 0.93 -4.85 37.82
CA SER A 137 0.93 -3.79 38.84
C SER A 137 1.96 -4.16 39.89
N PRO A 138 2.98 -3.34 40.18
CA PRO A 138 3.93 -3.63 41.25
C PRO A 138 3.36 -3.25 42.61
N ALA A 139 3.56 -4.11 43.61
CA ALA A 139 3.50 -3.82 45.04
C ALA A 139 4.82 -4.28 45.69
#